data_AF-A0A2H9MX06-F1
#
_entry.id   AF-A0A2H9MX06-F1
#
_cell.length_a   1.000
_cell.length_b   1.000
_cell.length_c   1.000
_cell.angle_alpha   90.00
_cell.angle_beta   90.00
_cell.angle_gamma   90.00
#
_symmetry.space_group_name_H-M   'P 1'
#
loop_
_entity.id
_entity.type
_entity.pdbx_description
1 polymer ?
#
loop_
_entity_poly.entity_id
_entity_poly.type
_entity_poly.pdbx_seq_one_letter_code
_entity_poly.pdbx_strand_id
1 'polypeptide(L)'
;MVEFFSMSDAEKKEIINNALEAGPTIPFPNFAKLFKTWLEILTTLTEEQRNGLFSGYINEISRSPQKLIEFNLDGILEIFLTLKEDEKEILVQTIKKIINELDAEEKRKLMLIIPDNAKKHLNF
;
A
#
# COMPACT_ATOMS: atom_id res chain seq x y z
N MET A 1 9.98 -8.42 10.52
CA MET A 1 10.15 -7.40 9.46
C MET A 1 11.45 -7.61 8.68
N VAL A 2 12.59 -7.86 9.34
CA VAL A 2 13.84 -8.33 8.66
C VAL A 2 13.62 -9.67 7.95
N GLU A 3 12.85 -10.57 8.56
CA GLU A 3 12.54 -11.90 8.00
C GLU A 3 11.82 -11.84 6.65
N PHE A 4 10.96 -10.84 6.44
CA PHE A 4 10.27 -10.66 5.16
C PHE A 4 11.27 -10.49 4.01
N PHE A 5 12.39 -9.80 4.25
CA PHE A 5 13.38 -9.56 3.19
C PHE A 5 14.24 -10.77 2.89
N SER A 6 14.42 -11.70 3.85
CA SER A 6 15.15 -12.96 3.66
C SER A 6 14.30 -14.09 3.05
N MET A 7 12.99 -13.92 2.94
CA MET A 7 12.07 -14.91 2.36
C MET A 7 12.20 -14.99 0.84
N SER A 8 11.82 -16.15 0.28
CA SER A 8 11.64 -16.33 -1.15
C SER A 8 10.49 -15.48 -1.70
N ASP A 9 10.49 -15.23 -3.01
CA ASP A 9 9.42 -14.44 -3.65
C ASP A 9 8.05 -15.12 -3.53
N ALA A 10 8.01 -16.45 -3.48
CA ALA A 10 6.78 -17.21 -3.27
C ALA A 10 6.19 -16.95 -1.87
N GLU A 11 7.02 -17.02 -0.83
CA GLU A 11 6.60 -16.75 0.56
C GLU A 11 6.16 -15.30 0.74
N LYS A 12 6.91 -14.34 0.18
CA LYS A 12 6.53 -12.92 0.19
C LYS A 12 5.16 -12.71 -0.45
N LYS A 13 4.95 -13.32 -1.62
CA LYS A 13 3.69 -13.25 -2.36
C LYS A 13 2.53 -13.85 -1.57
N GLU A 14 2.75 -14.99 -0.90
CA GLU A 14 1.74 -15.63 -0.06
C GLU A 14 1.35 -14.73 1.12
N ILE A 15 2.33 -14.15 1.83
CA ILE A 15 2.09 -13.22 2.94
C ILE A 15 1.28 -12.01 2.48
N ILE A 16 1.64 -11.40 1.35
CA ILE A 16 0.92 -10.24 0.80
C ILE A 16 -0.52 -10.62 0.45
N ASN A 17 -0.72 -11.76 -0.21
CA ASN A 17 -2.06 -12.20 -0.59
C ASN A 17 -2.94 -12.49 0.64
N ASN A 18 -2.40 -13.17 1.64
CA ASN A 18 -3.09 -13.42 2.90
C ASN A 18 -3.44 -12.11 3.62
N ALA A 19 -2.55 -11.12 3.62
CA ALA A 19 -2.82 -9.81 4.21
C ALA A 19 -3.92 -9.04 3.45
N LEU A 20 -3.92 -9.08 2.12
CA LEU A 20 -4.95 -8.45 1.28
C LEU A 20 -6.32 -9.13 1.45
N GLU A 21 -6.37 -10.44 1.65
CA GLU A 21 -7.61 -11.19 1.87
C GLU A 21 -8.13 -11.02 3.31
N ALA A 22 -7.24 -10.96 4.31
CA ALA A 22 -7.63 -10.77 5.70
C ALA A 22 -8.05 -9.33 6.00
N GLY A 23 -7.39 -8.34 5.38
CA GLY A 23 -7.60 -6.91 5.60
C GLY A 23 -9.07 -6.46 5.68
N PRO A 24 -9.91 -6.73 4.67
CA PRO A 24 -11.31 -6.28 4.65
C PRO A 24 -12.21 -7.04 5.64
N THR A 25 -11.77 -8.22 6.11
CA THR A 25 -12.52 -9.01 7.11
C THR A 25 -12.36 -8.49 8.54
N ILE A 26 -11.35 -7.66 8.79
CA ILE A 26 -11.09 -7.07 10.10
C ILE A 26 -12.07 -5.90 10.32
N PRO A 27 -12.74 -5.81 11.49
CA PRO A 27 -13.57 -4.65 11.81
C PRO A 27 -12.81 -3.34 11.61
N PHE A 28 -13.39 -2.42 10.86
CA PHE A 28 -12.68 -1.22 10.39
C PHE A 28 -11.93 -0.44 11.49
N PRO A 29 -12.47 -0.23 12.71
CA PRO A 29 -11.72 0.46 13.78
C PRO A 29 -10.41 -0.25 14.19
N ASN A 30 -10.37 -1.58 14.10
CA ASN A 30 -9.18 -2.37 14.41
C ASN A 30 -8.22 -2.36 13.23
N PHE A 31 -8.73 -2.54 12.01
CA PHE A 31 -7.95 -2.39 10.78
C PHE A 31 -7.28 -1.01 10.73
N ALA A 32 -8.01 0.06 11.05
CA ALA A 32 -7.51 1.42 11.00
C ALA A 32 -6.28 1.63 11.90
N LYS A 33 -6.31 1.07 13.11
CA LYS A 33 -5.18 1.10 14.04
C LYS A 33 -3.98 0.32 13.50
N LEU A 34 -4.22 -0.91 13.04
CA LEU A 34 -3.16 -1.77 12.47
C LEU A 34 -2.53 -1.13 11.25
N PHE A 35 -3.34 -0.60 10.34
CA PHE A 35 -2.90 0.04 9.11
C PHE A 35 -2.12 1.31 9.41
N LYS A 36 -2.59 2.16 10.33
CA LYS A 36 -1.84 3.34 10.78
C LYS A 36 -0.46 2.97 11.34
N THR A 37 -0.41 2.02 12.27
CA THR A 37 0.87 1.56 12.84
C THR A 37 1.77 0.96 11.77
N TRP A 38 1.21 0.23 10.80
CA TRP A 38 1.98 -0.29 9.69
C TRP A 38 2.58 0.83 8.83
N LEU A 39 1.80 1.86 8.47
CA LEU A 39 2.30 3.03 7.74
C LEU A 39 3.40 3.78 8.50
N GLU A 40 3.22 4.00 9.80
CA GLU A 40 4.22 4.64 10.68
C GLU A 40 5.51 3.82 10.74
N ILE A 41 5.43 2.49 10.80
CA ILE A 41 6.66 1.67 10.80
C ILE A 41 7.38 1.76 9.45
N LEU A 42 6.65 1.80 8.32
CA LEU A 42 7.26 1.88 6.99
C LEU A 42 8.11 3.15 6.82
N THR A 43 7.74 4.27 7.44
CA THR A 43 8.53 5.51 7.36
C THR A 43 9.86 5.41 8.09
N THR A 44 10.00 4.46 9.04
CA THR A 44 11.24 4.18 9.76
C THR A 44 12.20 3.24 9.02
N LEU A 45 11.73 2.57 7.96
CA LEU A 45 12.53 1.65 7.16
C LEU A 45 13.43 2.39 6.16
N THR A 46 14.49 1.73 5.71
CA THR A 46 15.30 2.24 4.59
C THR A 46 14.44 2.33 3.32
N GLU A 47 14.82 3.20 2.38
CA GLU A 47 14.08 3.35 1.13
C GLU A 47 13.96 2.01 0.37
N GLU A 48 15.04 1.23 0.32
CA GLU A 48 15.06 -0.09 -0.32
C GLU A 48 14.07 -1.07 0.33
N GLN A 49 14.07 -1.15 1.66
CA GLN A 49 13.14 -2.00 2.41
C GLN A 49 11.69 -1.56 2.21
N ARG A 50 11.44 -0.26 2.31
CA ARG A 50 10.11 0.31 2.12
C ARG A 50 9.60 0.08 0.70
N ASN A 51 10.44 0.29 -0.32
CA ASN A 51 10.11 0.00 -1.72
C ASN A 51 9.81 -1.49 -1.90
N GLY A 52 10.64 -2.39 -1.37
CA GLY A 52 10.43 -3.84 -1.47
C GLY A 52 9.11 -4.30 -0.84
N LEU A 53 8.72 -3.74 0.30
CA LEU A 53 7.44 -4.04 0.96
C LEU A 53 6.25 -3.46 0.19
N PHE A 54 6.26 -2.14 -0.09
CA PHE A 54 5.12 -1.49 -0.76
C PHE A 54 4.90 -2.00 -2.19
N SER A 55 5.98 -2.28 -2.93
CA SER A 55 5.87 -2.78 -4.31
C SER A 55 5.18 -4.14 -4.36
N GLY A 56 5.42 -5.01 -3.36
CA GLY A 56 4.70 -6.27 -3.25
C GLY A 56 3.18 -6.09 -3.21
N TYR A 57 2.68 -5.17 -2.39
CA TYR A 57 1.24 -4.86 -2.32
C TYR A 57 0.73 -4.20 -3.60
N ILE A 58 1.43 -3.17 -4.10
CA ILE A 58 0.99 -2.41 -5.28
C ILE A 58 0.97 -3.29 -6.54
N ASN A 59 1.97 -4.14 -6.74
CA ASN A 59 2.04 -5.06 -7.87
C ASN A 59 0.91 -6.10 -7.83
N GLU A 60 0.56 -6.58 -6.64
CA GLU A 60 -0.50 -7.58 -6.53
C GLU A 60 -1.90 -6.95 -6.68
N ILE A 61 -2.06 -5.71 -6.22
CA ILE A 61 -3.25 -4.91 -6.48
C ILE A 61 -3.37 -4.53 -7.96
N SER A 62 -2.29 -4.17 -8.64
CA SER A 62 -2.33 -3.78 -10.07
C SER A 62 -2.74 -4.96 -10.96
N ARG A 63 -2.34 -6.18 -10.59
CA ARG A 63 -2.72 -7.44 -11.23
C ARG A 63 -4.12 -7.92 -10.86
N SER A 64 -4.55 -7.69 -9.62
CA SER A 64 -5.87 -8.06 -9.11
C SER A 64 -6.60 -6.87 -8.47
N PRO A 65 -7.01 -5.86 -9.26
CA PRO A 65 -7.76 -4.68 -8.82
C PRO A 65 -8.91 -4.94 -7.85
N GLN A 66 -9.62 -6.03 -8.08
CA GLN A 66 -10.77 -6.46 -7.30
C GLN A 66 -10.49 -6.62 -5.81
N LYS A 67 -9.22 -6.89 -5.43
CA LYS A 67 -8.82 -7.01 -4.02
C LYS A 67 -9.01 -5.70 -3.24
N LEU A 68 -8.98 -4.55 -3.91
CA LEU A 68 -9.25 -3.26 -3.26
C LEU A 68 -10.73 -2.91 -3.14
N ILE A 69 -11.62 -3.58 -3.90
CA ILE A 69 -13.07 -3.28 -3.87
C ILE A 69 -13.67 -3.55 -2.50
N GLU A 70 -13.17 -4.57 -1.80
CA GLU A 70 -13.63 -4.94 -0.46
C GLU A 70 -13.14 -3.99 0.64
N PHE A 71 -12.16 -3.14 0.33
CA PHE A 71 -11.64 -2.17 1.29
C PHE A 71 -12.44 -0.87 1.27
N ASN A 72 -12.59 -0.29 2.46
CA ASN A 72 -13.02 1.10 2.60
C ASN A 72 -11.86 2.04 2.21
N LEU A 73 -11.74 2.36 0.93
CA LEU A 73 -10.66 3.21 0.38
C LEU A 73 -10.69 4.63 0.93
N ASP A 74 -11.88 5.20 1.18
CA ASP A 74 -12.02 6.50 1.81
C ASP A 74 -11.49 6.48 3.25
N GLY A 75 -11.84 5.43 4.01
CA GLY A 75 -11.30 5.22 5.35
C GLY A 75 -9.78 5.00 5.38
N ILE A 76 -9.23 4.27 4.40
CA ILE A 76 -7.77 4.13 4.20
C ILE A 76 -7.11 5.49 3.98
N LEU A 77 -7.72 6.32 3.12
CA LEU A 77 -7.22 7.67 2.85
C LEU A 77 -7.28 8.54 4.11
N GLU A 78 -8.37 8.50 4.87
CA GLU A 78 -8.49 9.22 6.14
C GLU A 78 -7.37 8.85 7.12
N ILE A 79 -7.06 7.55 7.25
CA ILE A 79 -5.95 7.08 8.09
C ILE A 79 -4.63 7.68 7.63
N PHE A 80 -4.33 7.62 6.34
CA PHE A 80 -3.14 8.22 5.75
C PHE A 80 -3.06 9.74 6.03
N LEU A 81 -4.17 10.45 5.94
CA LEU A 81 -4.24 11.88 6.22
C LEU A 81 -3.99 12.23 7.70
N THR A 82 -4.12 11.26 8.61
CA THR A 82 -3.81 11.46 10.04
C THR A 82 -2.33 11.30 10.40
N LEU A 83 -1.47 10.95 9.43
CA LEU A 83 -0.02 10.86 9.61
C LEU A 83 0.62 12.25 9.63
N LYS A 84 1.83 12.34 10.19
CA LYS A 84 2.61 13.59 10.17
C LYS A 84 3.02 13.96 8.74
N GLU A 85 3.36 15.22 8.51
CA GLU A 85 3.68 15.70 7.15
C GLU A 85 4.92 15.00 6.57
N ASP A 86 5.97 14.84 7.38
CA ASP A 86 7.19 14.11 7.01
C ASP A 86 6.91 12.63 6.69
N GLU A 87 6.05 11.98 7.48
CA GLU A 87 5.62 10.61 7.25
C GLU A 87 4.87 10.48 5.91
N LYS A 88 3.93 11.40 5.63
CA LYS A 88 3.19 11.43 4.37
C LYS A 88 4.11 11.66 3.18
N GLU A 89 5.05 12.59 3.27
CA GLU A 89 6.02 12.84 2.19
C GLU A 89 6.84 11.59 1.85
N ILE A 90 7.36 10.89 2.86
CA ILE A 90 8.11 9.63 2.67
C ILE A 90 7.28 8.59 1.93
N LEU A 91 6.02 8.40 2.34
CA LEU A 91 5.12 7.43 1.74
C LEU A 91 4.71 7.83 0.32
N VAL A 92 4.38 9.10 0.09
CA VAL A 92 4.01 9.62 -1.23
C VAL A 92 5.15 9.41 -2.22
N GLN A 93 6.40 9.75 -1.86
CA GLN A 93 7.54 9.54 -2.76
C GLN A 93 7.71 8.06 -3.13
N THR A 94 7.55 7.18 -2.16
CA THR A 94 7.64 5.73 -2.34
C THR A 94 6.55 5.21 -3.28
N ILE A 95 5.28 5.55 -2.99
CA ILE A 95 4.13 5.12 -3.79
C ILE A 95 4.25 5.66 -5.21
N LYS A 96 4.61 6.94 -5.38
CA LYS A 96 4.82 7.54 -6.71
C LYS A 96 5.90 6.83 -7.50
N LYS A 97 7.04 6.51 -6.87
CA LYS A 97 8.14 5.78 -7.50
C LYS A 97 7.65 4.43 -8.03
N ILE A 98 7.00 3.63 -7.19
CA ILE A 98 6.49 2.31 -7.57
C ILE A 98 5.46 2.41 -8.69
N ILE A 99 4.48 3.32 -8.57
CA ILE A 99 3.44 3.50 -9.61
C ILE A 99 4.04 3.94 -10.95
N ASN A 100 5.13 4.69 -10.95
CA ASN A 100 5.83 5.09 -12.17
C ASN A 100 6.69 3.97 -12.79
N GLU A 101 7.06 2.96 -12.00
CA GLU A 101 7.80 1.78 -12.47
C GLU A 101 6.87 0.67 -13.00
N LEU A 102 5.56 0.73 -12.72
CA LEU A 102 4.55 -0.16 -13.31
C LEU A 102 4.47 0.02 -14.83
N ASP A 103 4.11 -1.06 -15.53
CA ASP A 103 3.81 -0.96 -16.96
C ASP A 103 2.55 -0.13 -17.23
N ALA A 104 2.37 0.29 -18.49
CA ALA A 104 1.29 1.19 -18.87
C ALA A 104 -0.11 0.61 -18.59
N GLU A 105 -0.30 -0.70 -18.71
CA GLU A 105 -1.56 -1.37 -18.48
C GLU A 105 -1.85 -1.51 -16.98
N GLU A 106 -0.87 -1.99 -16.20
CA GLU A 106 -0.95 -2.10 -14.74
C GLU A 106 -1.21 -0.73 -14.08
N LYS A 107 -0.47 0.30 -14.50
CA LYS A 107 -0.66 1.67 -14.04
C LYS A 107 -2.05 2.18 -14.36
N ARG A 108 -2.55 1.96 -15.60
CA ARG A 108 -3.89 2.37 -15.99
C ARG A 108 -4.96 1.69 -15.14
N LYS A 109 -4.85 0.38 -14.89
CA LYS A 109 -5.78 -0.37 -14.04
C LYS A 109 -5.81 0.20 -12.62
N LEU A 110 -4.63 0.41 -12.03
CA LEU A 110 -4.51 0.95 -10.69
C LEU A 110 -5.16 2.34 -10.56
N MET A 111 -4.92 3.23 -11.54
CA MET A 111 -5.48 4.59 -11.56
C MET A 111 -7.01 4.64 -11.68
N LEU A 112 -7.67 3.57 -12.15
CA LEU A 112 -9.13 3.49 -12.18
C LEU A 112 -9.74 3.19 -10.80
N ILE A 113 -8.97 2.61 -9.88
CA ILE A 113 -9.44 2.13 -8.58
C ILE A 113 -9.15 3.16 -7.48
N ILE A 114 -8.01 3.86 -7.60
CA ILE A 114 -7.60 4.86 -6.61
C ILE A 114 -8.61 6.03 -6.62
N PRO A 115 -9.17 6.44 -5.46
CA PRO A 115 -10.06 7.59 -5.37
C PRO A 115 -9.39 8.87 -5.86
N ASP A 116 -10.15 9.77 -6.50
CA ASP A 116 -9.58 11.01 -7.05
C ASP A 116 -8.93 11.90 -5.98
N ASN A 117 -9.43 11.86 -4.74
CA ASN A 117 -8.82 12.59 -3.64
C ASN A 117 -7.42 12.05 -3.31
N ALA A 118 -7.24 10.72 -3.32
CA ALA A 118 -5.93 10.10 -3.11
C ALA A 118 -4.95 10.47 -4.24
N LYS A 119 -5.41 10.55 -5.50
CA LYS A 119 -4.57 10.98 -6.64
C LYS A 119 -4.02 12.38 -6.44
N LYS A 120 -4.81 13.32 -5.90
CA LYS A 120 -4.36 14.68 -5.57
C LYS A 120 -3.21 14.67 -4.57
N HIS A 121 -3.29 13.85 -3.52
CA HIS A 121 -2.21 13.73 -2.54
C HIS A 121 -0.95 13.07 -3.11
N LEU A 122 -1.11 12.20 -4.12
CA LEU A 122 0.00 11.62 -4.87
C LEU A 122 0.53 12.55 -5.97
N ASN A 123 -0.09 13.72 -6.20
CA ASN A 123 0.21 14.61 -7.33
C ASN A 123 0.23 13.85 -8.68
N PHE A 124 -0.85 13.11 -8.95
CA PHE A 124 -1.13 12.43 -10.23
C PHE A 124 -2.35 13.03 -10.92
#